data_AF-A0A9N8HKJ8-F1
#
_entry.id   AF-A0A9N8HKJ8-F1
#
_cell.length_a   1.000
_cell.length_b   1.000
_cell.length_c   1.000
_cell.angle_alpha   90.00
_cell.angle_beta   90.00
_cell.angle_gamma   90.00
#
_symmetry.space_group_name_H-M   'P 1'
#
loop_
_entity.id
_entity.type
_entity.pdbx_description
1 polymer ?
#
loop_
_entity_poly.entity_id
_entity_poly.type
_entity_poly.pdbx_seq_one_letter_code
_entity_poly.pdbx_strand_id
1 'polypeptide(L)'
;MQGTRVNGPVATQDNRPVAHPELWEPFKKYTLEELLEVHKRYYLKMRHNTLASFWNEWYGLEEFEDGFGGIDGRNKKHGSKWRKHLPATELSYRTRLHNGIVSIDNDNNKETKDVIEEWEPLFTVARNSIGNLVKALQQQNKLPKGKRCGKPKD
;
A
#
# COMPACT_ATOMS: atom_id res chain seq x y z
N MET A 1 64.11 11.49 38.20
CA MET A 1 63.54 12.12 39.41
C MET A 1 63.06 13.51 38.98
N GLN A 2 61.83 14.01 39.10
CA GLN A 2 60.49 13.63 39.57
C GLN A 2 59.54 14.41 38.60
N GLY A 3 58.35 14.01 38.17
CA GLY A 3 57.32 13.22 38.84
C GLY A 3 56.27 14.13 39.46
N THR A 4 55.45 14.84 38.67
CA THR A 4 54.20 15.43 39.18
C THR A 4 53.11 15.42 38.10
N ARG A 5 52.20 14.44 38.21
CA ARG A 5 50.89 14.43 37.55
C ARG A 5 49.93 15.31 38.36
N VAL A 6 49.28 16.26 37.71
CA VAL A 6 48.05 16.88 38.21
C VAL A 6 46.86 16.06 37.73
N ASN A 7 46.08 15.53 38.68
CA ASN A 7 44.85 14.80 38.43
C ASN A 7 43.78 15.79 37.92
N GLY A 8 43.35 15.61 36.66
CA GLY A 8 42.12 16.23 36.16
C GLY A 8 40.89 15.54 36.75
N PRO A 9 39.75 16.24 36.87
CA PRO A 9 38.52 15.65 37.41
C PRO A 9 38.02 14.53 36.48
N VAL A 10 37.74 13.37 37.09
CA VAL A 10 37.03 12.24 36.49
C VAL A 10 35.64 12.74 36.09
N ALA A 11 35.40 12.83 34.79
CA ALA A 11 34.06 13.05 34.23
C ALA A 11 33.22 11.79 34.51
N THR A 12 32.55 11.79 35.66
CA THR A 12 31.44 10.88 35.93
C THR A 12 30.18 11.68 35.68
N GLN A 13 29.45 11.35 34.60
CA GLN A 13 28.00 11.18 34.61
C GLN A 13 27.53 10.89 33.19
N ASP A 14 27.06 9.65 33.02
CA ASP A 14 26.23 9.18 31.92
C ASP A 14 25.13 10.20 31.59
N ASN A 15 25.33 10.98 30.53
CA ASN A 15 24.27 11.78 29.90
C ASN A 15 23.39 10.89 29.00
N ARG A 16 22.96 9.74 29.51
CA ARG A 16 21.90 8.96 28.86
C ARG A 16 20.57 9.57 29.30
N PRO A 17 19.72 10.01 28.36
CA PRO A 17 18.41 10.51 28.71
C PRO A 17 17.69 9.42 29.49
N VAL A 18 17.38 9.72 30.76
CA VAL A 18 16.52 8.88 31.59
C VAL A 18 15.18 8.82 30.86
N ALA A 19 14.81 7.63 30.38
CA ALA A 19 13.52 7.40 29.77
C ALA A 19 12.45 7.72 30.82
N HIS A 20 11.85 8.91 30.75
CA HIS A 20 10.67 9.27 31.53
C HIS A 20 9.56 8.30 31.15
N PRO A 21 9.07 7.45 32.07
CA PRO A 21 7.98 6.50 31.78
C PRO A 21 6.70 7.18 31.30
N GLU A 22 6.55 8.47 31.61
CA GLU A 22 5.39 9.30 31.23
C GLU A 22 5.33 9.65 29.74
N LEU A 23 6.40 9.44 28.96
CA LEU A 23 6.39 9.69 27.51
C LEU A 23 5.77 8.55 26.68
N TRP A 24 5.40 7.42 27.31
CA TRP A 24 4.68 6.32 26.65
C TRP A 24 3.17 6.29 26.96
N GLU A 25 2.68 7.24 27.76
CA GLU A 25 1.27 7.32 28.17
C GLU A 25 0.21 7.63 27.07
N PRO A 26 0.51 8.04 25.80
CA PRO A 26 -0.58 8.26 24.83
C PRO A 26 -1.22 6.98 24.30
N PHE A 27 -0.55 5.82 24.44
CA PHE A 27 -1.01 4.57 23.82
C PHE A 27 -1.95 3.71 24.69
N LYS A 28 -2.27 4.15 25.92
CA LYS A 28 -3.20 3.42 26.82
C LYS A 28 -4.68 3.52 26.43
N LYS A 29 -5.03 4.25 25.36
CA LYS A 29 -6.43 4.51 25.02
C LYS A 29 -7.08 3.48 24.11
N TYR A 30 -6.31 2.57 23.55
CA TYR A 30 -6.81 1.53 22.66
C TYR A 30 -6.21 0.19 23.07
N THR A 31 -7.05 -0.83 23.22
CA THR A 31 -6.56 -2.19 23.42
C THR A 31 -5.85 -2.70 22.17
N LEU A 32 -5.03 -3.75 22.31
CA LEU A 32 -4.39 -4.38 21.16
C LEU A 32 -5.46 -4.89 20.17
N GLU A 33 -6.58 -5.38 20.69
CA GLU A 33 -7.76 -5.79 19.92
C GLU A 33 -8.39 -4.60 19.18
N GLU A 34 -8.56 -3.44 19.80
CA GLU A 34 -9.11 -2.25 19.14
C GLU A 34 -8.18 -1.69 18.06
N LEU A 35 -6.87 -1.69 18.31
CA LEU A 35 -5.86 -1.33 17.30
C LEU A 35 -5.83 -2.35 16.16
N LEU A 36 -5.91 -3.64 16.46
CA LEU A 36 -6.03 -4.70 15.47
C LEU A 36 -7.34 -4.58 14.69
N GLU A 37 -8.44 -4.17 15.30
CA GLU A 37 -9.74 -3.99 14.65
C GLU A 37 -9.74 -2.76 13.74
N VAL A 38 -9.13 -1.66 14.18
CA VAL A 38 -8.93 -0.45 13.35
C VAL A 38 -7.94 -0.72 12.22
N HIS A 39 -6.90 -1.52 12.45
CA HIS A 39 -5.95 -1.91 11.41
C HIS A 39 -6.58 -2.91 10.43
N LYS A 40 -7.39 -3.87 10.90
CA LYS A 40 -8.21 -4.79 10.08
C LYS A 40 -9.07 -4.03 9.09
N ARG A 41 -9.63 -2.88 9.49
CA ARG A 41 -10.48 -2.03 8.62
C ARG A 41 -9.77 -1.44 7.41
N TYR A 42 -8.44 -1.52 7.30
CA TYR A 42 -7.73 -0.90 6.18
C TYR A 42 -6.66 -1.76 5.50
N TYR A 43 -6.62 -3.07 5.74
CA TYR A 43 -5.68 -3.93 5.02
C TYR A 43 -6.12 -4.13 3.57
N LEU A 44 -5.10 -4.18 2.69
CA LEU A 44 -5.19 -4.73 1.36
C LEU A 44 -4.51 -6.10 1.37
N LYS A 45 -5.07 -7.04 0.63
CA LYS A 45 -4.50 -8.35 0.35
C LYS A 45 -3.28 -8.15 -0.53
N MET A 46 -2.11 -8.32 0.07
CA MET A 46 -0.82 -8.10 -0.59
C MET A 46 -0.63 -8.96 -1.85
N ARG A 47 -1.25 -10.14 -1.90
CA ARG A 47 -1.16 -11.07 -3.05
C ARG A 47 -2.52 -11.69 -3.33
N HIS A 48 -2.99 -11.52 -4.56
CA HIS A 48 -4.17 -12.21 -5.06
C HIS A 48 -3.75 -13.49 -5.76
N ASN A 49 -4.59 -14.52 -5.71
CA ASN A 49 -4.37 -15.74 -6.48
C ASN A 49 -4.94 -15.62 -7.90
N THR A 50 -5.96 -14.76 -8.08
CA THR A 50 -6.65 -14.52 -9.34
C THR A 50 -6.93 -13.03 -9.54
N LEU A 51 -7.19 -12.60 -10.78
CA LEU A 51 -7.66 -11.23 -11.05
C LEU A 51 -9.08 -11.00 -10.55
N ALA A 52 -9.93 -12.03 -10.56
CA ALA A 52 -11.25 -11.97 -9.94
C ALA A 52 -11.15 -11.61 -8.44
N SER A 53 -10.19 -12.20 -7.71
CA SER A 53 -9.94 -11.83 -6.30
C SER A 53 -9.50 -10.37 -6.14
N PHE A 54 -8.73 -9.83 -7.09
CA PHE A 54 -8.40 -8.39 -7.09
C PHE A 54 -9.65 -7.53 -7.33
N TRP A 55 -10.50 -7.92 -8.28
CA TRP A 55 -11.74 -7.20 -8.57
C TRP A 55 -12.70 -7.22 -7.38
N ASN A 56 -12.85 -8.37 -6.73
CA ASN A 56 -13.68 -8.54 -5.54
C ASN A 56 -13.16 -7.68 -4.38
N GLU A 57 -11.83 -7.60 -4.16
CA GLU A 57 -11.26 -6.68 -3.17
C GLU A 57 -11.57 -5.21 -3.51
N TRP A 58 -11.51 -4.85 -4.79
CA TRP A 58 -11.72 -3.47 -5.21
C TRP A 58 -13.13 -2.97 -4.83
N TYR A 59 -14.15 -3.82 -4.98
CA TYR A 59 -15.55 -3.49 -4.69
C TYR A 59 -16.07 -4.03 -3.35
N GLY A 60 -15.25 -4.78 -2.60
CA GLY A 60 -15.63 -5.36 -1.31
C GLY A 60 -16.65 -6.48 -1.45
N LEU A 61 -16.45 -7.39 -2.41
CA LEU A 61 -17.31 -8.54 -2.69
C LEU A 61 -16.72 -9.82 -2.08
N GLU A 62 -17.59 -10.82 -1.87
CA GLU A 62 -17.22 -12.15 -1.35
C GLU A 62 -16.39 -12.08 -0.05
N GLU A 63 -15.18 -12.65 -0.04
CA GLU A 63 -14.26 -12.69 1.09
C GLU A 63 -13.72 -11.30 1.51
N PHE A 64 -13.99 -10.25 0.72
CA PHE A 64 -13.51 -8.88 0.94
C PHE A 64 -14.58 -7.92 1.45
N GLU A 65 -15.75 -8.42 1.82
CA GLU A 65 -16.80 -7.58 2.37
C GLU A 65 -16.34 -6.93 3.69
N ASP A 66 -16.27 -5.60 3.70
CA ASP A 66 -15.68 -4.83 4.79
C ASP A 66 -16.61 -3.75 5.36
N GLY A 67 -17.87 -3.70 4.92
CA GLY A 67 -18.84 -2.67 5.28
C GLY A 67 -18.54 -1.27 4.71
N PHE A 68 -17.48 -1.12 3.92
CA PHE A 68 -17.12 0.13 3.24
C PHE A 68 -17.29 0.05 1.73
N GLY A 69 -17.47 -1.13 1.15
CA GLY A 69 -17.55 -1.34 -0.30
C GLY A 69 -16.16 -1.44 -0.95
N GLY A 70 -15.21 -2.04 -0.23
CA GLY A 70 -13.85 -2.26 -0.70
C GLY A 70 -13.04 -0.98 -0.93
N ILE A 71 -12.03 -1.07 -1.79
CA ILE A 71 -11.15 0.04 -2.14
C ILE A 71 -11.95 1.22 -2.71
N ASP A 72 -12.91 0.96 -3.59
CA ASP A 72 -13.74 1.99 -4.22
C ASP A 72 -14.57 2.76 -3.19
N GLY A 73 -15.31 2.05 -2.34
CA GLY A 73 -16.12 2.69 -1.33
C GLY A 73 -15.31 3.41 -0.25
N ARG A 74 -14.13 2.89 0.13
CA ARG A 74 -13.18 3.61 1.01
C ARG A 74 -12.64 4.88 0.34
N ASN A 75 -12.31 4.83 -0.96
CA ASN A 75 -11.89 6.02 -1.73
C ASN A 75 -12.99 7.08 -1.75
N LYS A 76 -14.26 6.68 -1.96
CA LYS A 76 -15.41 7.60 -1.95
C LYS A 76 -15.66 8.22 -0.58
N LYS A 77 -15.59 7.42 0.49
CA LYS A 77 -15.94 7.86 1.86
C LYS A 77 -14.82 8.63 2.57
N HIS A 78 -13.57 8.21 2.38
CA HIS A 78 -12.43 8.69 3.17
C HIS A 78 -11.33 9.34 2.32
N GLY A 79 -11.43 9.29 0.98
CA GLY A 79 -10.47 9.91 0.07
C GLY A 79 -9.06 9.35 0.24
N SER A 80 -8.05 10.24 0.27
CA SER A 80 -6.65 9.84 0.45
C SER A 80 -6.26 9.56 1.90
N LYS A 81 -7.12 9.81 2.89
CA LYS A 81 -6.75 9.68 4.31
C LYS A 81 -6.60 8.23 4.75
N TRP A 82 -7.44 7.34 4.23
CA TRP A 82 -7.43 5.92 4.64
C TRP A 82 -6.24 5.14 4.06
N ARG A 83 -5.55 5.66 3.04
CA ARG A 83 -4.44 4.96 2.36
C ARG A 83 -3.05 5.44 2.78
N LYS A 84 -2.95 6.19 3.88
CA LYS A 84 -1.68 6.79 4.34
C LYS A 84 -0.63 5.75 4.76
N HIS A 85 -1.08 4.60 5.23
CA HIS A 85 -0.20 3.49 5.63
C HIS A 85 0.15 2.55 4.46
N LEU A 86 -0.43 2.76 3.28
CA LEU A 86 -0.22 1.89 2.13
C LEU A 86 0.92 2.39 1.23
N PRO A 87 1.72 1.49 0.64
CA PRO A 87 2.73 1.89 -0.34
C PRO A 87 2.09 2.58 -1.55
N ALA A 88 2.49 3.82 -1.83
CA ALA A 88 1.93 4.61 -2.93
C ALA A 88 2.09 3.91 -4.30
N THR A 89 3.20 3.20 -4.50
CA THR A 89 3.48 2.44 -5.71
C THR A 89 2.48 1.30 -5.92
N GLU A 90 2.16 0.56 -4.87
CA GLU A 90 1.23 -0.57 -4.94
C GLU A 90 -0.17 -0.08 -5.29
N LEU A 91 -0.63 0.96 -4.59
CA LEU A 91 -1.91 1.58 -4.88
C LEU A 91 -1.96 2.12 -6.32
N SER A 92 -0.87 2.72 -6.81
CA SER A 92 -0.80 3.19 -8.21
C SER A 92 -0.98 2.05 -9.21
N TYR A 93 -0.36 0.90 -8.98
CA TYR A 93 -0.53 -0.27 -9.85
C TYR A 93 -1.98 -0.79 -9.81
N ARG A 94 -2.57 -0.90 -8.61
CA ARG A 94 -3.97 -1.31 -8.43
C ARG A 94 -4.93 -0.37 -9.15
N THR A 95 -4.79 0.94 -8.96
CA THR A 95 -5.61 1.94 -9.64
C THR A 95 -5.45 1.89 -11.17
N ARG A 96 -4.22 1.71 -11.68
CA ARG A 96 -4.00 1.59 -13.13
C ARG A 96 -4.65 0.35 -13.71
N LEU A 97 -4.55 -0.79 -13.01
CA LEU A 97 -5.17 -2.02 -13.44
C LEU A 97 -6.70 -1.89 -13.49
N HIS A 98 -7.31 -1.41 -12.40
CA HIS A 98 -8.74 -1.14 -12.33
C HIS A 98 -9.21 -0.21 -13.47
N ASN A 99 -8.56 0.94 -13.63
CA ASN A 99 -8.93 1.90 -14.68
C ASN A 99 -8.75 1.31 -16.08
N GLY A 100 -7.79 0.42 -16.26
CA GLY A 100 -7.58 -0.32 -17.49
C GLY A 100 -8.76 -1.24 -17.84
N ILE A 101 -9.21 -2.03 -16.86
CA ILE A 101 -10.36 -2.93 -17.01
C ILE A 101 -11.62 -2.10 -17.33
N VAL A 102 -11.88 -1.05 -16.54
CA VAL A 102 -13.04 -0.15 -16.74
C VAL A 102 -12.98 0.58 -18.08
N SER A 103 -11.81 1.01 -18.55
CA SER A 103 -11.69 1.66 -19.87
C SER A 103 -12.08 0.69 -20.99
N ILE A 104 -11.61 -0.56 -20.91
CA ILE A 104 -11.89 -1.56 -21.95
C ILE A 104 -13.37 -1.94 -21.96
N ASP A 105 -13.98 -2.08 -20.79
CA ASP A 105 -15.41 -2.30 -20.60
C ASP A 105 -16.23 -1.19 -21.28
N ASN A 106 -15.88 0.07 -21.03
CA ASN A 106 -16.54 1.23 -21.62
C ASN A 106 -16.27 1.39 -23.14
N ASP A 107 -15.04 1.15 -23.61
CA ASP A 107 -14.62 1.46 -24.99
C ASP A 107 -14.97 0.35 -26.00
N ASN A 108 -15.03 -0.93 -25.55
CA ASN A 108 -15.14 -2.09 -26.46
C ASN A 108 -16.43 -2.89 -26.31
N ASN A 109 -17.37 -2.45 -25.45
CA ASN A 109 -18.62 -3.18 -25.17
C ASN A 109 -18.36 -4.65 -24.74
N LYS A 110 -17.20 -4.90 -24.13
CA LYS A 110 -16.83 -6.19 -23.54
C LYS A 110 -17.23 -6.15 -22.08
N GLU A 111 -17.81 -7.22 -21.57
CA GLU A 111 -18.12 -7.27 -20.15
C GLU A 111 -16.81 -7.32 -19.35
N THR A 112 -16.76 -6.61 -18.23
CA THR A 112 -15.66 -6.65 -17.25
C THR A 112 -15.18 -8.08 -16.98
N LYS A 113 -16.11 -9.05 -16.89
CA LYS A 113 -15.79 -10.46 -16.69
C LYS A 113 -14.92 -11.03 -17.81
N ASP A 114 -15.25 -10.73 -19.07
CA ASP A 114 -14.46 -11.16 -20.22
C ASP A 114 -13.06 -10.56 -20.21
N VAL A 115 -12.91 -9.31 -19.77
CA VAL A 115 -11.60 -8.65 -19.65
C VAL A 115 -10.75 -9.32 -18.57
N ILE A 116 -11.36 -9.66 -17.43
CA ILE A 116 -10.71 -10.39 -16.34
C ILE A 116 -10.25 -11.77 -16.82
N GLU A 117 -11.12 -12.52 -17.49
CA GLU A 117 -10.80 -13.84 -18.04
C GLU A 117 -9.70 -13.78 -19.11
N GLU A 118 -9.71 -12.77 -19.98
CA GLU A 118 -8.67 -12.55 -21.00
C GLU A 118 -7.30 -12.28 -20.37
N TRP A 119 -7.26 -11.58 -19.22
CA TRP A 119 -6.02 -11.17 -18.56
C TRP A 119 -5.51 -12.14 -17.50
N GLU A 120 -6.32 -13.09 -17.05
CA GLU A 120 -5.97 -14.10 -16.05
C GLU A 120 -4.73 -14.93 -16.43
N PRO A 121 -4.54 -15.38 -17.69
CA PRO A 121 -3.31 -16.07 -18.10
C PRO A 121 -2.07 -15.19 -17.96
N LEU A 122 -2.19 -13.89 -18.27
CA LEU A 122 -1.09 -12.93 -18.12
C LEU A 122 -0.77 -12.69 -16.64
N PHE A 123 -1.78 -12.69 -15.78
CA PHE A 123 -1.59 -12.57 -14.33
C PHE A 123 -0.83 -13.76 -13.76
N THR A 124 -1.16 -14.97 -14.22
CA THR A 124 -0.47 -16.21 -13.88
C THR A 124 1.00 -16.17 -14.31
N VAL A 125 1.28 -15.78 -15.56
CA VAL A 125 2.65 -15.60 -16.07
C VAL A 125 3.41 -14.52 -15.28
N ALA A 126 2.71 -13.48 -14.83
CA ALA A 126 3.25 -12.41 -13.98
C ALA A 126 3.49 -12.83 -12.52
N ARG A 127 3.32 -14.12 -12.18
CA ARG A 127 3.44 -14.69 -10.83
C ARG A 127 2.45 -14.09 -9.84
N ASN A 128 1.24 -13.83 -10.32
CA ASN A 128 0.14 -13.24 -9.57
C ASN A 128 0.51 -11.89 -8.92
N SER A 129 1.36 -11.12 -9.60
CA SER A 129 1.79 -9.80 -9.16
C SER A 129 1.13 -8.72 -10.01
N ILE A 130 0.35 -7.85 -9.38
CA ILE A 130 -0.31 -6.71 -10.04
C ILE A 130 0.72 -5.83 -10.74
N GLY A 131 1.83 -5.52 -10.08
CA GLY A 131 2.89 -4.68 -10.65
C GLY A 131 3.54 -5.30 -11.89
N ASN A 132 3.77 -6.62 -11.91
CA ASN A 132 4.29 -7.31 -13.09
C ASN A 132 3.26 -7.40 -14.21
N LEU A 133 1.99 -7.65 -13.88
CA LEU A 133 0.90 -7.65 -14.85
C LEU A 133 0.77 -6.29 -15.54
N VAL A 134 0.76 -5.19 -14.77
CA VAL A 134 0.69 -3.83 -15.33
C VAL A 134 1.85 -3.59 -16.31
N LYS A 135 3.07 -4.04 -15.98
CA LYS A 135 4.22 -3.95 -16.89
C LYS A 135 4.01 -4.77 -18.17
N ALA A 136 3.50 -6.00 -18.07
CA ALA A 136 3.21 -6.86 -19.21
C ALA A 136 2.13 -6.25 -20.12
N LEU A 137 1.05 -5.74 -19.55
CA LEU A 137 -0.02 -5.06 -20.29
C LEU A 137 0.47 -3.78 -20.99
N GLN A 138 1.37 -3.03 -20.35
CA GLN A 138 2.03 -1.88 -20.97
C GLN A 138 2.97 -2.27 -22.11
N GLN A 139 3.58 -3.46 -22.09
CA GLN A 139 4.39 -3.96 -23.19
C GLN A 139 3.53 -4.39 -24.39
N GLN A 140 2.31 -4.88 -24.12
CA GLN A 140 1.32 -5.25 -25.14
C GLN A 140 0.46 -4.08 -25.63
N ASN A 141 0.78 -2.83 -25.23
CA ASN A 141 -0.01 -1.63 -25.53
C ASN A 141 -1.49 -1.68 -25.07
N LYS A 142 -1.82 -2.56 -24.12
CA LYS A 142 -3.16 -2.67 -23.50
C LYS A 142 -3.38 -1.62 -22.39
N LEU A 143 -2.29 -1.10 -21.81
CA LEU A 143 -2.34 0.00 -20.84
C LEU A 143 -1.38 1.12 -21.24
N PRO A 144 -1.74 2.39 -21.01
CA PRO A 144 -0.84 3.49 -21.27
C PRO A 144 0.37 3.45 -20.34
N LYS A 145 1.56 3.68 -20.90
CA LYS A 145 2.75 4.01 -20.12
C LYS A 145 2.61 5.45 -19.63
N GLY A 146 2.78 5.66 -18.32
CA GLY A 146 2.78 7.01 -17.77
C GLY A 146 3.86 7.86 -18.44
N LYS A 147 3.55 9.12 -18.78
CA LYS A 147 4.57 10.08 -19.21
C LYS A 147 5.64 10.17 -18.11
N ARG A 148 6.92 10.02 -18.46
CA ARG A 148 8.01 10.35 -17.54
C ARG A 148 7.91 11.86 -17.27
N CYS A 149 7.59 12.24 -16.03
CA CYS A 149 7.72 13.64 -15.63
C CYS A 149 9.22 13.95 -15.65
N GLY A 150 9.67 14.75 -16.62
CA GLY A 150 11.06 15.16 -16.73
C GLY A 150 11.45 15.95 -15.49
N LYS A 151 12.66 15.74 -14.97
CA LYS A 151 13.25 16.69 -14.02
C LYS A 151 13.28 18.06 -14.70
N PRO A 152 12.83 19.15 -14.05
CA PRO A 152 13.12 20.48 -14.57
C PRO A 152 14.64 20.57 -14.75
N LYS A 153 15.08 21.04 -15.93
CA LYS A 153 16.48 21.41 -16.12
C LYS A 153 16.72 22.63 -15.26
N ASP A 154 17.70 22.52 -14.35
CA ASP A 154 18.25 23.65 -13.60
C ASP A 154 18.74 24.75 -14.55
#